data_AF-A0A7D5YT26-F1
#
_entry.id   AF-A0A7D5YT26-F1
#
_cell.length_a   1.000
_cell.length_b   1.000
_cell.length_c   1.000
_cell.angle_alpha   90.00
_cell.angle_beta   90.00
_cell.angle_gamma   90.00
#
_symmetry.space_group_name_H-M   'P 1'
#
loop_
_entity.id
_entity.type
_entity.pdbx_description
1 polymer ?
#
loop_
_entity_poly.entity_id
_entity_poly.type
_entity_poly.pdbx_seq_one_letter_code
_entity_poly.pdbx_strand_id
1 'polypeptide(L)'
;MGSPTREMFAARLLKFEEAYLTDYIEEVGYIKTTWLDPYKEKLVKAWVDQHLHFDNVVTSRVEGIHGLLKSHLEVSTLDLFEAWRTIKLVSAN
;
A
#
# COMPACT_ATOMS: atom_id res chain seq x y z
N MET A 1 -1.44 7.68 -12.45
CA MET A 1 -1.81 8.27 -11.14
C MET A 1 -0.59 8.23 -10.21
N GLY A 2 0.23 9.28 -10.19
CA GLY A 2 1.43 9.38 -9.33
C GLY A 2 2.03 10.78 -9.41
N SER A 3 2.85 11.18 -8.45
CA SER A 3 3.52 12.50 -8.41
C SER A 3 4.94 12.36 -9.00
N PRO A 4 5.15 12.68 -10.30
CA PRO A 4 6.42 12.41 -10.98
C PRO A 4 7.56 13.36 -10.56
N THR A 5 7.22 14.55 -10.05
CA THR A 5 8.22 15.50 -9.52
C THR A 5 7.95 15.81 -8.06
N ARG A 6 8.99 16.31 -7.37
CA ARG A 6 8.90 16.67 -5.95
C ARG A 6 7.95 17.85 -5.72
N GLU A 7 7.90 18.77 -6.67
CA GLU A 7 7.00 19.94 -6.66
C GLU A 7 5.55 19.49 -6.82
N MET A 8 5.27 18.55 -7.73
CA MET A 8 3.93 17.98 -7.87
C MET A 8 3.51 17.20 -6.63
N PHE A 9 4.43 16.49 -5.97
CA PHE A 9 4.16 15.84 -4.70
C PHE A 9 3.82 16.86 -3.61
N ALA A 10 4.62 17.91 -3.44
CA ALA A 10 4.38 18.96 -2.45
C ALA A 10 3.03 19.67 -2.68
N ALA A 11 2.73 20.05 -3.92
CA ALA A 11 1.46 20.69 -4.27
C ALA A 11 0.24 19.80 -3.99
N ARG A 12 0.36 18.48 -4.20
CA ARG A 12 -0.71 17.52 -3.90
C ARG A 12 -0.84 17.23 -2.41
N LEU A 13 0.27 17.18 -1.69
CA LEU A 13 0.25 17.02 -0.23
C LEU A 13 -0.43 18.22 0.41
N LEU A 14 -0.13 19.44 -0.04
CA LEU A 14 -0.81 20.65 0.42
C LEU A 14 -2.32 20.59 0.16
N LYS A 15 -2.73 20.24 -1.07
CA LYS A 15 -4.16 20.09 -1.39
C LYS A 15 -4.86 19.01 -0.55
N PHE A 16 -4.15 17.93 -0.24
CA PHE A 16 -4.66 16.88 0.64
C PHE A 16 -4.84 17.41 2.07
N GLU A 17 -3.87 18.15 2.59
CA GLU A 17 -3.96 18.78 3.91
C GLU A 17 -5.12 19.79 3.99
N GLU A 18 -5.23 20.69 3.00
CA GLU A 18 -6.31 21.68 2.93
C GLU A 18 -7.70 21.03 2.87
N ALA A 19 -7.83 19.88 2.21
CA ALA A 19 -9.10 19.20 2.03
C ALA A 19 -9.54 18.40 3.28
N TYR A 20 -8.60 17.90 4.08
CA TYR A 20 -8.91 16.90 5.11
C TYR A 20 -8.48 17.27 6.53
N LEU A 21 -7.61 18.25 6.75
CA LEU A 21 -7.13 18.58 8.11
C LEU A 21 -8.23 19.05 9.05
N THR A 22 -9.30 19.69 8.53
CA THR A 22 -10.39 20.20 9.37
C THR A 22 -11.18 19.09 10.04
N ASP A 23 -11.48 18.01 9.31
CA ASP A 23 -12.37 16.94 9.76
C ASP A 23 -11.62 15.65 10.14
N TYR A 24 -10.37 15.48 9.68
CA TYR A 24 -9.60 14.23 9.77
C TYR A 24 -8.16 14.45 10.23
N ILE A 25 -7.98 15.23 11.30
CA ILE A 25 -6.66 15.61 11.79
C ILE A 25 -5.79 14.39 12.18
N GLU A 26 -6.39 13.37 12.79
CA GLU A 26 -5.68 12.18 13.23
C GLU A 26 -5.26 11.31 12.04
N GLU A 27 -6.14 11.14 11.04
CA GLU A 27 -5.87 10.34 9.85
C GLU A 27 -4.83 11.01 8.95
N VAL A 28 -4.93 12.32 8.76
CA VAL A 28 -3.91 13.10 8.04
C VAL A 28 -2.57 13.01 8.77
N GLY A 29 -2.57 13.16 10.09
CA GLY A 29 -1.38 12.98 10.93
C GLY A 29 -0.78 11.59 10.80
N TYR A 30 -1.61 10.54 10.85
CA TYR A 30 -1.20 9.16 10.70
C TYR A 30 -0.57 8.89 9.33
N ILE A 31 -1.23 9.32 8.24
CA ILE A 31 -0.72 9.15 6.87
C ILE A 31 0.65 9.79 6.73
N LYS A 32 0.83 11.01 7.23
CA LYS A 32 2.11 11.71 7.14
C LYS A 32 3.19 11.02 7.97
N THR A 33 2.96 10.86 9.27
CA THR A 33 3.98 10.40 10.22
C THR A 33 4.31 8.92 10.07
N THR A 34 3.35 8.09 9.65
CA THR A 34 3.54 6.65 9.50
C THR A 34 4.03 6.28 8.11
N TRP A 35 3.53 6.95 7.06
CA TRP A 35 3.78 6.52 5.68
C TRP A 35 4.65 7.50 4.89
N LEU A 36 4.28 8.78 4.83
CA LEU A 36 4.94 9.71 3.92
C LEU A 36 6.31 10.17 4.43
N ASP A 37 6.41 10.59 5.68
CA ASP A 37 7.65 11.10 6.26
C ASP A 37 8.78 10.04 6.26
N PRO A 38 8.55 8.79 6.74
CA PRO A 38 9.58 7.76 6.73
C PRO A 38 9.76 7.06 5.38
N TYR A 39 8.72 6.99 4.52
CA TYR A 39 8.74 6.08 3.36
C TYR A 39 8.36 6.70 2.01
N LYS A 40 8.26 8.04 1.88
CA LYS A 40 8.02 8.68 0.56
C LYS A 40 8.99 8.22 -0.52
N GLU A 41 10.22 7.89 -0.17
CA GLU A 41 11.24 7.42 -1.12
C GLU A 41 10.94 6.04 -1.71
N LYS A 42 10.09 5.26 -1.03
CA LYS A 42 9.65 3.91 -1.45
C LYS A 42 8.26 3.91 -2.07
N LEU A 43 7.50 5.00 -1.91
CA LEU A 43 6.08 5.06 -2.26
C LEU A 43 5.79 6.07 -3.38
N VAL A 44 6.52 7.18 -3.42
CA VAL A 44 6.20 8.30 -4.31
C VAL A 44 7.07 8.25 -5.56
N LYS A 45 6.40 8.30 -6.73
CA LYS A 45 7.02 8.25 -8.06
C LYS A 45 8.24 9.17 -8.22
N ALA A 46 8.19 10.41 -7.72
CA ALA A 46 9.30 11.36 -7.78
C ALA A 46 10.62 10.88 -7.15
N TRP A 47 10.55 9.91 -6.23
CA TRP A 47 11.72 9.27 -5.64
C TRP A 47 11.96 7.87 -6.19
N VAL A 48 10.91 7.06 -6.31
CA VAL A 48 11.01 5.67 -6.78
C VAL A 48 11.54 5.60 -8.21
N ASP A 49 11.12 6.51 -9.11
CA ASP A 49 11.51 6.58 -10.52
C ASP A 49 12.96 6.99 -10.79
N GLN A 50 13.74 7.21 -9.73
CA GLN A 50 15.19 7.39 -9.84
C GLN A 50 15.92 6.04 -9.99
N HIS A 51 15.21 4.91 -9.82
CA HIS A 51 15.76 3.56 -9.95
C HIS A 51 15.04 2.79 -11.06
N LEU A 52 15.71 1.79 -11.64
CA LEU A 52 15.13 0.97 -12.71
C LEU A 52 14.16 -0.07 -12.12
N HIS A 53 12.86 0.07 -12.43
CA HIS A 53 11.79 -0.84 -11.97
C HIS A 53 10.91 -1.38 -13.10
N PHE A 54 11.36 -1.23 -14.35
CA PHE A 54 10.71 -1.77 -15.55
C PHE A 54 9.22 -1.39 -15.67
N ASP A 55 8.84 -0.21 -15.13
CA ASP A 55 7.45 0.26 -15.05
C ASP A 55 6.47 -0.74 -14.42
N ASN A 56 6.96 -1.65 -13.56
CA ASN A 56 6.10 -2.57 -12.84
C ASN A 56 5.38 -1.86 -11.68
N VAL A 57 4.32 -1.14 -12.04
CA VAL A 57 3.46 -0.38 -11.12
C VAL A 57 2.18 -1.13 -10.75
N VAL A 58 2.06 -2.40 -11.16
CA VAL A 58 0.83 -3.19 -10.98
C VAL A 58 0.88 -4.01 -9.70
N THR A 59 -0.16 -3.88 -8.88
CA THR A 59 -0.39 -4.73 -7.70
C THR A 59 -1.23 -5.97 -8.03
N SER A 60 -1.72 -6.10 -9.27
CA SER A 60 -2.68 -7.14 -9.68
C SER A 60 -2.23 -8.57 -9.38
N ARG A 61 -0.93 -8.87 -9.52
CA ARG A 61 -0.38 -10.19 -9.16
C ARG A 61 -0.46 -10.46 -7.66
N VAL A 62 -0.09 -9.46 -6.85
CA VAL A 62 -0.16 -9.56 -5.39
C VAL A 62 -1.61 -9.69 -4.94
N GLU A 63 -2.51 -8.86 -5.47
CA GLU A 63 -3.95 -8.95 -5.17
C GLU A 63 -4.57 -10.26 -5.64
N GLY A 64 -4.13 -10.81 -6.78
CA GLY A 64 -4.56 -12.13 -7.26
C GLY A 64 -4.19 -13.25 -6.29
N ILE A 65 -2.95 -13.27 -5.81
CA ILE A 65 -2.50 -14.25 -4.80
C ILE A 65 -3.23 -14.03 -3.47
N HIS A 66 -3.45 -12.78 -3.07
CA HIS A 66 -4.20 -12.45 -1.86
C HIS A 66 -5.65 -12.93 -1.95
N GLY A 67 -6.30 -12.74 -3.11
CA GLY A 67 -7.64 -13.24 -3.40
C GLY A 67 -7.70 -14.77 -3.39
N LEU A 68 -6.73 -15.44 -4.02
CA LEU A 68 -6.60 -16.90 -3.98
C LEU A 68 -6.46 -17.42 -2.54
N LEU A 69 -5.62 -16.78 -1.72
CA LEU A 69 -5.46 -17.20 -0.34
C LEU A 69 -6.75 -17.01 0.47
N LYS A 70 -7.40 -15.86 0.32
CA LYS A 70 -8.69 -15.56 0.98
C LYS A 70 -9.77 -16.56 0.59
N SER A 71 -9.83 -16.96 -0.69
CA SER A 71 -10.83 -17.94 -1.13
C SER A 71 -10.63 -19.32 -0.52
N HIS A 72 -9.39 -19.68 -0.12
CA HIS A 72 -9.12 -20.94 0.57
C HIS A 72 -9.29 -20.85 2.09
N LEU A 73 -9.05 -19.68 2.69
CA LEU A 73 -9.27 -19.48 4.12
C LEU A 73 -10.76 -19.43 4.46
N GLU A 74 -11.60 -18.89 3.55
CA GLU A 74 -13.06 -18.75 3.65
C GLU A 74 -13.58 -17.87 4.81
N VAL A 75 -12.94 -17.88 5.98
CA VAL A 75 -13.27 -17.10 7.17
C VAL A 75 -12.03 -16.46 7.78
N SER A 76 -12.20 -15.28 8.39
CA SER A 76 -11.10 -14.52 9.01
C SER A 76 -10.82 -14.88 10.48
N THR A 77 -11.52 -15.90 11.00
CA THR A 77 -11.51 -16.25 12.43
C THR A 77 -10.98 -17.66 12.68
N LEU A 78 -10.28 -18.26 11.71
CA LEU A 78 -9.57 -19.53 11.92
C LEU A 78 -8.50 -19.38 13.01
N ASP A 79 -8.24 -20.46 13.74
CA ASP A 79 -7.07 -20.48 14.61
C ASP A 79 -5.76 -20.46 13.79
N LEU A 80 -4.66 -20.07 14.44
CA LEU A 80 -3.37 -19.92 13.76
C LEU A 80 -2.88 -21.21 13.08
N PHE A 81 -3.17 -22.37 13.64
CA PHE A 81 -2.75 -23.65 13.08
C PHE A 81 -3.57 -24.01 11.84
N GLU A 82 -4.88 -23.77 11.85
CA GLU A 82 -5.76 -23.93 10.68
C GLU A 82 -5.41 -22.97 9.55
N ALA A 83 -5.19 -21.70 9.86
CA ALA A 83 -4.74 -20.71 8.88
C ALA A 83 -3.40 -21.12 8.25
N TRP A 84 -2.43 -21.56 9.06
CA TRP A 84 -1.13 -22.00 8.57
C TRP A 84 -1.21 -23.24 7.69
N ARG A 85 -1.99 -24.26 8.06
CA ARG A 85 -2.20 -25.47 7.24
C ARG A 85 -2.78 -25.12 5.87
N THR A 86 -3.75 -24.21 5.85
CA THR A 86 -4.38 -23.76 4.60
C THR A 86 -3.39 -23.00 3.72
N ILE A 87 -2.62 -22.07 4.28
CA ILE A 87 -1.56 -21.35 3.55
C ILE A 87 -0.55 -22.33 2.94
N LYS A 88 -0.13 -23.35 3.70
CA LYS A 88 0.80 -24.39 3.22
C LYS A 88 0.23 -25.18 2.04
N LEU A 89 -1.05 -25.55 2.08
CA LEU A 89 -1.71 -26.27 0.98
C LEU A 89 -1.77 -25.43 -0.29
N VAL A 90 -2.16 -24.15 -0.17
CA VAL A 90 -2.23 -23.23 -1.32
C VAL A 90 -0.86 -22.96 -1.95
N SER A 91 0.20 -22.92 -1.13
CA SER A 91 1.56 -22.63 -1.60
C SER A 91 2.29 -23.83 -2.19
N ALA A 92 1.73 -25.04 -2.05
CA ALA A 92 2.33 -26.29 -2.51
C ALA A 92 1.81 -26.76 -3.89
N ASN A 93 0.81 -26.06 -4.45
CA ASN A 93 0.27 -26.28 -5.80
C ASN A 93 0.84 -25.26 -6.78
#